data_AF-A0A1Q5QAQ7-F1
#
_entry.id   AF-A0A1Q5QAQ7-F1
#
_cell.length_a   1.000
_cell.length_b   1.000
_cell.length_c   1.000
_cell.angle_alpha   90.00
_cell.angle_beta   90.00
_cell.angle_gamma   90.00
#
_symmetry.space_group_name_H-M   'P 1'
#
loop_
_entity.id
_entity.type
_entity.pdbx_description
1 polymer ?
#
loop_
_entity_poly.entity_id
_entity_poly.type
_entity_poly.pdbx_seq_one_letter_code
_entity_poly.pdbx_strand_id
1 'polypeptide(L)'
;MEGLFFNVNGGYLEGIVRGYRNSLLTGQHYANLTQCDTIDDVKLQLAPAYGDFLAALPPNPSTSALAAKMTDKMVAEFRYLHANSTGSFAKFMEYLTYGYMIDNVALLITGTLHERDTRELLERCHPLGWFETLPVLCVATNIEELYNSVLVETPLAPYFKGSLSHQDLDELNIEIVRNTLYKNYLEDFYNFINTNSDLKGTPTQETMAEILEYEADRRAINITLNSFGTELSKQERKKLYPEFGKLYPEGSLMLSRADDVEGVALAVSGVGDYKTFFDAVGLSQGGSVGMSGGGSSDGKSLEDLFYQKEMELCKVVFTRQFTTAIVYAWVKLREQSVSHNIKKSE
;
A
#
# COMPACT_ATOMS: atom_id res chain seq x y z
N MET A 1 -18.21 22.23 -14.28
CA MET A 1 -17.52 23.40 -13.69
C MET A 1 -16.21 22.99 -12.98
N GLU A 2 -15.73 21.76 -13.20
CA GLU A 2 -14.68 21.10 -12.39
C GLU A 2 -13.24 21.48 -12.76
N GLY A 3 -12.97 21.79 -14.03
CA GLY A 3 -11.62 22.11 -14.51
C GLY A 3 -11.23 23.61 -14.46
N LEU A 4 -12.10 24.49 -13.97
CA LEU A 4 -11.91 25.95 -14.07
C LEU A 4 -10.71 26.45 -13.26
N PHE A 5 -10.46 25.86 -12.09
CA PHE A 5 -9.36 26.28 -11.20
C PHE A 5 -8.28 25.20 -11.03
N PHE A 6 -8.56 23.95 -11.39
CA PHE A 6 -7.61 22.83 -11.24
C PHE A 6 -6.32 23.08 -12.02
N ASN A 7 -6.43 23.56 -13.26
CA ASN A 7 -5.27 23.74 -14.14
C ASN A 7 -4.28 24.81 -13.68
N VAL A 8 -4.70 25.72 -12.77
CA VAL A 8 -3.83 26.78 -12.25
C VAL A 8 -2.64 26.19 -11.48
N ASN A 9 -2.89 25.14 -10.68
CA ASN A 9 -1.87 24.53 -9.83
C ASN A 9 -1.59 23.05 -10.19
N GLY A 10 -2.58 22.33 -10.72
CA GLY A 10 -2.50 20.88 -10.98
C GLY A 10 -2.33 20.48 -12.44
N GLY A 11 -2.53 21.39 -13.40
CA GLY A 11 -2.57 21.03 -14.83
C GLY A 11 -1.24 20.52 -15.38
N TYR A 12 -0.13 21.16 -15.00
CA TYR A 12 1.22 20.71 -15.38
C TYR A 12 1.54 19.32 -14.83
N LEU A 13 1.26 19.09 -13.55
CA LEU A 13 1.51 17.83 -12.87
C LEU A 13 0.63 16.71 -13.45
N GLU A 14 -0.65 16.99 -13.71
CA GLU A 14 -1.55 16.02 -14.34
C GLU A 14 -1.06 15.60 -15.73
N GLY A 15 -0.58 16.56 -16.54
CA GLY A 15 0.01 16.26 -17.84
C GLY A 15 1.21 15.31 -17.74
N ILE A 16 2.09 15.53 -16.77
CA ILE A 16 3.27 14.68 -16.56
C ILE A 16 2.89 13.28 -16.09
N VAL A 17 2.00 13.16 -15.10
CA VAL A 17 1.57 11.85 -14.57
C VAL A 17 0.88 11.02 -15.65
N ARG A 18 0.07 11.66 -16.50
CA ARG A 18 -0.53 11.01 -17.67
C ARG A 18 0.52 10.59 -18.71
N GLY A 19 1.60 11.36 -18.85
CA GLY A 19 2.77 10.95 -19.61
C GLY A 19 3.42 9.69 -19.04
N TYR A 20 3.67 9.66 -17.72
CA TYR A 20 4.26 8.50 -17.04
C TYR A 20 3.39 7.25 -17.12
N ARG A 21 2.06 7.39 -17.15
CA ARG A 21 1.14 6.27 -17.41
C ARG A 21 1.46 5.56 -18.73
N ASN A 22 1.85 6.28 -19.78
CA ASN A 22 2.17 5.66 -21.06
C ASN A 22 3.47 4.84 -21.02
N SER A 23 4.30 5.04 -20.00
CA SER A 23 5.49 4.22 -19.73
C SER A 23 5.19 2.96 -18.91
N LEU A 24 3.93 2.71 -18.54
CA LEU A 24 3.52 1.45 -17.91
C LEU A 24 3.58 0.30 -18.92
N LEU A 25 4.03 -0.87 -18.45
CA LEU A 25 4.11 -2.06 -19.27
C LEU A 25 2.71 -2.56 -19.65
N THR A 26 2.56 -2.92 -20.91
CA THR A 26 1.32 -3.45 -21.49
C THR A 26 1.34 -4.97 -21.47
N GLY A 27 0.18 -5.61 -21.73
CA GLY A 27 0.10 -7.06 -21.86
C GLY A 27 1.09 -7.65 -22.87
N GLN A 28 1.37 -6.92 -23.96
CA GLN A 28 2.35 -7.33 -24.97
C GLN A 28 3.77 -7.27 -24.42
N HIS A 29 4.13 -6.23 -23.66
CA HIS A 29 5.44 -6.18 -22.99
C HIS A 29 5.59 -7.35 -22.02
N TYR A 30 4.56 -7.70 -21.24
CA TYR A 30 4.61 -8.86 -20.34
C TYR A 30 4.69 -10.20 -21.07
N ALA A 31 4.09 -10.34 -22.24
CA ALA A 31 4.20 -11.55 -23.06
C ALA A 31 5.62 -11.73 -23.61
N ASN A 32 6.28 -10.63 -23.99
CA ASN A 32 7.67 -10.67 -24.42
C ASN A 32 8.61 -11.01 -23.26
N LEU A 33 8.36 -10.46 -22.06
CA LEU A 33 9.18 -10.77 -20.87
C LEU A 33 9.12 -12.24 -20.47
N THR A 34 8.00 -12.93 -20.69
CA THR A 34 7.89 -14.37 -20.43
C THR A 34 8.66 -15.25 -21.42
N GLN A 35 9.15 -14.66 -22.52
CA GLN A 35 9.95 -15.35 -23.53
C GLN A 35 11.45 -15.07 -23.35
N CYS A 36 11.85 -14.30 -22.34
CA CYS A 36 13.25 -14.02 -22.05
C CYS A 36 13.89 -15.21 -21.31
N ASP A 37 15.05 -15.67 -21.78
CA ASP A 37 15.79 -16.78 -21.18
C ASP A 37 16.80 -16.30 -20.12
N THR A 38 17.27 -15.05 -20.22
CA THR A 38 18.26 -14.47 -19.31
C THR A 38 17.81 -13.13 -18.71
N ILE A 39 18.39 -12.76 -17.56
CA ILE A 39 18.12 -11.45 -16.93
C ILE A 39 18.61 -10.29 -17.81
N ASP A 40 19.65 -10.50 -18.62
CA ASP A 40 20.11 -9.50 -19.57
C ASP A 40 19.09 -9.27 -20.71
N ASP A 41 18.37 -10.32 -21.14
CA ASP A 41 17.26 -10.18 -22.10
C ASP A 41 16.08 -9.41 -21.49
N VAL A 42 15.75 -9.69 -20.22
CA VAL A 42 14.74 -8.93 -19.46
C VAL A 42 15.14 -7.46 -19.36
N LYS A 43 16.41 -7.17 -19.04
CA LYS A 43 16.97 -5.82 -18.97
C LYS A 43 16.84 -5.10 -20.32
N LEU A 44 17.16 -5.78 -21.42
CA LEU A 44 17.05 -5.23 -22.78
C LEU A 44 15.60 -4.91 -23.13
N GLN A 45 14.67 -5.82 -22.81
CA GLN A 45 13.25 -5.65 -23.09
C GLN A 45 12.61 -4.52 -22.26
N LEU A 46 13.16 -4.22 -21.08
CA LEU A 46 12.72 -3.15 -20.19
C LEU A 46 13.42 -1.81 -20.45
N ALA A 47 14.51 -1.80 -21.22
CA ALA A 47 15.28 -0.60 -21.54
C ALA A 47 14.43 0.55 -22.14
N PRO A 48 13.44 0.33 -23.03
CA PRO A 48 12.62 1.43 -23.54
C PRO A 48 11.79 2.14 -22.47
N ALA A 49 11.36 1.42 -21.44
CA ALA A 49 10.50 1.97 -20.38
C ALA A 49 11.31 2.54 -19.21
N TYR A 50 12.51 2.02 -18.94
CA TYR A 50 13.33 2.40 -17.77
C TYR A 50 14.60 3.19 -18.13
N GLY A 51 15.06 3.13 -19.37
CA GLY A 51 16.15 3.95 -19.91
C GLY A 51 17.47 3.78 -19.17
N ASP A 52 18.16 4.90 -18.94
CA ASP A 52 19.51 4.97 -18.36
C ASP A 52 19.61 4.37 -16.95
N PHE A 53 18.51 4.26 -16.21
CA PHE A 53 18.48 3.63 -14.88
C PHE A 53 18.91 2.16 -14.94
N LEU A 54 18.59 1.44 -16.01
CA LEU A 54 19.01 0.06 -16.21
C LEU A 54 20.40 -0.02 -16.86
N ALA A 55 20.80 0.99 -17.63
CA ALA A 55 22.13 1.00 -18.28
C ALA A 55 23.28 1.00 -17.26
N ALA A 56 23.05 1.57 -16.07
CA ALA A 56 24.02 1.59 -14.98
C ALA A 56 24.25 0.23 -14.30
N LEU A 57 23.40 -0.77 -14.53
CA LEU A 57 23.57 -2.11 -13.94
C LEU A 57 24.70 -2.89 -14.65
N PRO A 58 25.52 -3.66 -13.91
CA PRO A 58 26.50 -4.57 -14.50
C PRO A 58 25.83 -5.64 -15.40
N PRO A 59 26.59 -6.33 -16.26
CA PRO A 59 26.10 -7.51 -16.97
C PRO A 59 25.71 -8.62 -15.98
N ASN A 60 24.64 -9.36 -16.26
CA ASN A 60 24.01 -10.33 -15.34
C ASN A 60 23.65 -9.74 -13.96
N PRO A 61 22.79 -8.71 -13.87
CA PRO A 61 22.34 -8.19 -12.59
C PRO A 61 21.47 -9.21 -11.84
N SER A 62 21.44 -9.13 -10.51
CA SER A 62 20.45 -9.91 -9.74
C SER A 62 19.04 -9.35 -9.96
N THR A 63 18.03 -10.19 -9.77
CA THR A 63 16.61 -9.79 -9.79
C THR A 63 16.32 -8.68 -8.77
N SER A 64 16.97 -8.74 -7.60
CA SER A 64 16.90 -7.72 -6.56
C SER A 64 17.50 -6.37 -7.00
N ALA A 65 18.65 -6.36 -7.68
CA ALA A 65 19.28 -5.15 -8.17
C ALA A 65 18.46 -4.50 -9.30
N LEU A 66 17.84 -5.32 -10.14
CA LEU A 66 16.92 -4.88 -11.19
C LEU A 66 15.68 -4.21 -10.57
N ALA A 67 15.06 -4.85 -9.58
CA ALA A 67 13.92 -4.31 -8.85
C ALA A 67 14.25 -2.99 -8.16
N ALA A 68 15.38 -2.92 -7.44
CA ALA A 68 15.83 -1.72 -6.76
C ALA A 68 15.95 -0.53 -7.73
N LYS A 69 16.53 -0.74 -8.92
CA LYS A 69 16.66 0.33 -9.93
C LYS A 69 15.32 0.76 -10.54
N MET A 70 14.36 -0.15 -10.67
CA MET A 70 13.01 0.22 -11.10
C MET A 70 12.29 1.06 -10.05
N THR A 71 12.45 0.70 -8.77
CA THR A 71 11.94 1.49 -7.64
C THR A 71 12.62 2.85 -7.57
N ASP A 72 13.95 2.93 -7.75
CA ASP A 72 14.71 4.20 -7.79
C ASP A 72 14.13 5.16 -8.84
N LYS A 73 13.80 4.65 -10.03
CA LYS A 73 13.16 5.46 -11.08
C LYS A 73 11.80 6.00 -10.64
N MET A 74 10.94 5.15 -10.09
CA MET A 74 9.63 5.57 -9.58
C MET A 74 9.77 6.62 -8.48
N VAL A 75 10.72 6.44 -7.57
CA VAL A 75 11.03 7.39 -6.49
C VAL A 75 11.49 8.73 -7.05
N ALA A 76 12.37 8.73 -8.05
CA ALA A 76 12.84 9.96 -8.69
C ALA A 76 11.69 10.71 -9.39
N GLU A 77 10.84 10.00 -10.13
CA GLU A 77 9.65 10.55 -10.78
C GLU A 77 8.66 11.12 -9.75
N PHE A 78 8.44 10.42 -8.63
CA PHE A 78 7.58 10.88 -7.54
C PHE A 78 8.14 12.14 -6.85
N ARG A 79 9.44 12.15 -6.52
CA ARG A 79 10.10 13.32 -5.90
C ARG A 79 10.06 14.54 -6.81
N TYR A 80 10.18 14.34 -8.13
CA TYR A 80 10.01 15.41 -9.10
C TYR A 80 8.60 16.00 -9.04
N LEU A 81 7.57 15.17 -9.02
CA LEU A 81 6.18 15.62 -8.89
C LEU A 81 5.95 16.35 -7.57
N HIS A 82 6.46 15.82 -6.46
CA HIS A 82 6.35 16.43 -5.13
C HIS A 82 7.01 17.82 -5.10
N ALA A 83 8.23 17.95 -5.63
CA ALA A 83 8.95 19.22 -5.65
C ALA A 83 8.25 20.32 -6.48
N ASN A 84 7.42 19.93 -7.46
CA ASN A 84 6.63 20.84 -8.28
C ASN A 84 5.18 20.99 -7.80
N SER A 85 4.82 20.35 -6.69
CA SER A 85 3.48 20.41 -6.10
C SER A 85 3.37 21.55 -5.11
N THR A 86 2.18 22.16 -5.02
CA THR A 86 1.90 23.26 -4.09
C THR A 86 0.53 23.08 -3.41
N GLY A 87 0.35 23.72 -2.26
CA GLY A 87 -0.93 23.75 -1.54
C GLY A 87 -1.48 22.37 -1.18
N SER A 88 -2.75 22.13 -1.51
CA SER A 88 -3.45 20.87 -1.24
C SER A 88 -2.89 19.68 -2.03
N PHE A 89 -2.27 19.90 -3.19
CA PHE A 89 -1.63 18.84 -3.98
C PHE A 89 -0.36 18.33 -3.29
N ALA A 90 0.48 19.23 -2.76
CA ALA A 90 1.68 18.86 -2.00
C ALA A 90 1.31 18.04 -0.77
N LYS A 91 0.34 18.52 0.03
CA LYS A 91 -0.19 17.76 1.17
C LYS A 91 -0.74 16.39 0.78
N PHE A 92 -1.48 16.30 -0.32
CA PHE A 92 -1.96 15.02 -0.83
C PHE A 92 -0.81 14.05 -1.10
N MET A 93 0.28 14.52 -1.71
CA MET A 93 1.47 13.70 -1.95
C MET A 93 2.23 13.35 -0.66
N GLU A 94 2.27 14.22 0.34
CA GLU A 94 2.81 13.91 1.67
C GLU A 94 2.02 12.76 2.33
N TYR A 95 0.69 12.77 2.25
CA TYR A 95 -0.11 11.64 2.74
C TYR A 95 0.29 10.31 2.06
N LEU A 96 0.64 10.33 0.77
CA LEU A 96 1.11 9.11 0.09
C LEU A 96 2.43 8.57 0.65
N THR A 97 3.30 9.43 1.21
CA THR A 97 4.56 8.98 1.79
C THR A 97 4.39 8.38 3.18
N TYR A 98 3.35 8.79 3.92
CA TYR A 98 3.14 8.37 5.32
C TYR A 98 2.97 6.86 5.47
N GLY A 99 2.34 6.17 4.51
CA GLY A 99 2.26 4.70 4.52
C GLY A 99 3.64 4.05 4.52
N TYR A 100 4.55 4.50 3.65
CA TYR A 100 5.92 4.00 3.60
C TYR A 100 6.73 4.37 4.84
N MET A 101 6.46 5.54 5.44
CA MET A 101 7.11 5.93 6.68
C MET A 101 6.70 5.00 7.83
N ILE A 102 5.42 4.62 7.91
CA ILE A 102 4.91 3.67 8.93
C ILE A 102 5.59 2.30 8.75
N ASP A 103 5.69 1.80 7.52
CA ASP A 103 6.37 0.54 7.25
C ASP A 103 7.87 0.58 7.58
N ASN A 104 8.56 1.68 7.24
CA ASN A 104 9.96 1.85 7.60
C ASN A 104 10.15 1.89 9.12
N VAL A 105 9.29 2.60 9.86
CA VAL A 105 9.36 2.64 11.32
C VAL A 105 9.14 1.25 11.91
N ALA A 106 8.12 0.50 11.46
CA ALA A 106 7.90 -0.87 11.91
C ALA A 106 9.07 -1.82 11.60
N LEU A 107 9.68 -1.69 10.42
CA LEU A 107 10.86 -2.47 10.00
C LEU A 107 12.08 -2.17 10.89
N LEU A 108 12.29 -0.90 11.25
CA LEU A 108 13.43 -0.51 12.09
C LEU A 108 13.25 -0.94 13.54
N ILE A 109 12.03 -0.83 14.08
CA ILE A 109 11.74 -1.28 15.45
C ILE A 109 11.90 -2.80 15.56
N THR A 110 11.39 -3.57 14.60
CA THR A 110 11.61 -5.04 14.58
C THR A 110 13.09 -5.39 14.38
N GLY A 111 13.79 -4.70 13.48
CA GLY A 111 15.19 -4.94 13.20
C GLY A 111 16.12 -4.67 14.40
N THR A 112 15.85 -3.60 15.15
CA THR A 112 16.58 -3.25 16.37
C THR A 112 16.31 -4.23 17.51
N LEU A 113 15.06 -4.70 17.67
CA LEU A 113 14.71 -5.73 18.64
C LEU A 113 15.49 -7.04 18.41
N HIS A 114 15.76 -7.37 17.15
CA HIS A 114 16.55 -8.55 16.76
C HIS A 114 18.05 -8.29 16.65
N GLU A 115 18.55 -7.14 17.13
CA GLU A 115 19.98 -6.78 17.10
C GLU A 115 20.61 -6.87 15.69
N ARG A 116 19.83 -6.58 14.63
CA ARG A 116 20.35 -6.55 13.25
C ARG A 116 21.20 -5.31 13.00
N ASP A 117 22.11 -5.39 12.03
CA ASP A 117 22.93 -4.24 11.64
C ASP A 117 22.04 -3.10 11.09
N THR A 118 22.21 -1.93 11.68
CA THR A 118 21.46 -0.71 11.33
C THR A 118 21.65 -0.33 9.86
N ARG A 119 22.82 -0.57 9.29
CA ARG A 119 23.11 -0.27 7.88
C ARG A 119 22.32 -1.18 6.94
N GLU A 120 22.28 -2.47 7.24
CA GLU A 120 21.50 -3.44 6.46
C GLU A 120 20.00 -3.12 6.54
N LEU A 121 19.51 -2.72 7.71
CA LEU A 121 18.11 -2.31 7.87
C LEU A 121 17.77 -1.07 7.06
N LEU A 122 18.64 -0.05 7.07
CA LEU A 122 18.43 1.18 6.31
C LEU A 122 18.47 0.93 4.79
N GLU A 123 19.28 -0.01 4.30
CA GLU A 123 19.27 -0.43 2.90
C GLU A 123 17.95 -1.12 2.48
N ARG A 124 17.22 -1.70 3.44
CA ARG A 124 15.91 -2.33 3.20
C ARG A 124 14.73 -1.38 3.34
N CYS A 125 14.94 -0.16 3.84
CA CYS A 125 13.88 0.85 3.95
C CYS A 125 13.42 1.32 2.57
N HIS A 126 12.12 1.60 2.44
CA HIS A 126 11.56 2.14 1.21
C HIS A 126 11.94 3.62 1.04
N PRO A 127 12.53 4.03 -0.11
CA PRO A 127 13.04 5.40 -0.28
C PRO A 127 11.99 6.53 -0.27
N LEU A 128 10.70 6.22 -0.47
CA LEU A 128 9.60 7.19 -0.33
C LEU A 128 9.27 7.51 1.13
N GLY A 129 9.53 6.59 2.05
CA GLY A 129 9.30 6.77 3.49
C GLY A 129 10.54 7.24 4.24
N TRP A 130 11.54 7.78 3.54
CA TRP A 130 12.79 8.23 4.15
C TRP A 130 12.64 9.64 4.73
N PHE A 131 13.14 9.82 5.95
CA PHE A 131 13.27 11.13 6.60
C PHE A 131 14.59 11.22 7.37
N GLU A 132 15.09 12.43 7.62
CA GLU A 132 16.45 12.65 8.12
C GLU A 132 16.72 12.02 9.49
N THR A 133 15.71 11.99 10.35
CA THR A 133 15.81 11.41 11.70
C THR A 133 15.58 9.90 11.73
N LEU A 134 15.35 9.23 10.58
CA LEU A 134 15.11 7.79 10.50
C LEU A 134 16.27 6.95 11.08
N PRO A 135 17.57 7.24 10.80
CA PRO A 135 18.68 6.48 11.38
C PRO A 135 18.81 6.61 12.90
N VAL A 136 18.24 7.67 13.50
CA VAL A 136 18.28 7.90 14.96
C VAL A 136 17.37 6.89 15.68
N LEU A 137 16.33 6.37 15.01
CA LEU A 137 15.47 5.30 15.54
C LEU A 137 16.24 4.04 15.89
N CYS A 138 17.34 3.77 15.17
CA CYS A 138 18.15 2.59 15.38
C CYS A 138 18.92 2.58 16.72
N VAL A 139 18.98 3.72 17.41
CA VAL A 139 19.69 3.89 18.68
C VAL A 139 18.72 3.76 19.87
N ALA A 140 17.43 4.00 19.66
CA ALA A 140 16.45 3.98 20.72
C ALA A 140 16.19 2.54 21.20
N THR A 141 16.24 2.33 22.51
CA THR A 141 16.07 1.00 23.12
C THR A 141 14.65 0.75 23.63
N ASN A 142 13.86 1.82 23.74
CA ASN A 142 12.50 1.78 24.23
C ASN A 142 11.60 2.70 23.39
N ILE A 143 10.30 2.40 23.38
CA ILE A 143 9.29 3.13 22.61
C ILE A 143 9.21 4.60 23.03
N GLU A 144 9.37 4.90 24.31
CA GLU A 144 9.21 6.26 24.84
C GLU A 144 10.35 7.17 24.38
N GLU A 145 11.59 6.68 24.39
CA GLU A 145 12.78 7.31 23.84
C GLU A 145 12.66 7.44 22.32
N LEU A 146 12.15 6.41 21.65
CA LEU A 146 11.88 6.43 20.22
C LEU A 146 10.84 7.50 19.85
N TYR A 147 9.77 7.60 20.64
CA TYR A 147 8.72 8.60 20.48
C TYR A 147 9.26 10.02 20.73
N ASN A 148 9.86 10.25 21.89
CA ASN A 148 10.29 11.57 22.34
C ASN A 148 11.51 12.11 21.57
N SER A 149 12.40 11.23 21.08
CA SER A 149 13.63 11.67 20.39
C SER A 149 13.45 11.87 18.90
N VAL A 150 12.57 11.12 18.26
CA VAL A 150 12.46 11.10 16.79
C VAL A 150 11.05 11.37 16.31
N LEU A 151 10.05 10.67 16.86
CA LEU A 151 8.71 10.70 16.28
C LEU A 151 7.96 12.00 16.53
N VAL A 152 8.26 12.76 17.60
CA VAL A 152 7.61 14.06 17.89
C VAL A 152 7.80 15.07 16.75
N GLU A 153 8.93 15.03 16.05
CA GLU A 153 9.23 15.95 14.95
C GLU A 153 8.69 15.46 13.60
N THR A 154 8.19 14.22 13.55
CA THR A 154 7.64 13.64 12.31
C THR A 154 6.15 13.94 12.16
N PRO A 155 5.63 13.98 10.92
CA PRO A 155 4.19 14.07 10.68
C PRO A 155 3.40 12.87 11.22
N LEU A 156 4.06 11.78 11.60
CA LEU A 156 3.43 10.62 12.23
C LEU A 156 3.14 10.84 13.72
N ALA A 157 3.71 11.87 14.37
CA ALA A 157 3.54 12.14 15.80
C ALA A 157 2.08 12.07 16.31
N PRO A 158 1.08 12.60 15.58
CA PRO A 158 -0.32 12.53 15.99
C PRO A 158 -0.86 11.09 16.00
N TYR A 159 -0.39 10.23 15.11
CA TYR A 159 -0.88 8.85 14.97
C TYR A 159 -0.39 7.93 16.09
N PHE A 160 0.69 8.31 16.78
CA PHE A 160 1.21 7.59 17.95
C PHE A 160 0.49 7.94 19.26
N LYS A 161 -0.31 9.02 19.28
CA LYS A 161 -1.06 9.43 20.49
C LYS A 161 -2.22 8.46 20.73
N GLY A 162 -2.02 7.49 21.62
CA GLY A 162 -3.03 6.52 22.04
C GLY A 162 -2.77 5.07 21.59
N SER A 163 -1.74 4.83 20.78
CA SER A 163 -1.32 3.48 20.36
C SER A 163 -0.28 2.84 21.28
N LEU A 164 0.34 3.63 22.17
CA LEU A 164 1.45 3.20 23.01
C LEU A 164 1.00 3.03 24.48
N SER A 165 0.32 1.93 24.81
CA SER A 165 0.31 1.47 26.20
C SER A 165 1.68 0.88 26.53
N HIS A 166 2.19 1.15 27.74
CA HIS A 166 3.57 0.87 28.20
C HIS A 166 3.93 -0.62 28.34
N GLN A 167 3.59 -1.45 27.35
CA GLN A 167 3.94 -2.87 27.33
C GLN A 167 5.15 -3.09 26.42
N ASP A 168 5.96 -4.07 26.81
CA ASP A 168 7.24 -4.40 26.19
C ASP A 168 7.15 -4.56 24.67
N LEU A 169 8.25 -4.23 23.98
CA LEU A 169 8.39 -4.36 22.53
C LEU A 169 8.52 -5.84 22.13
N ASP A 170 7.39 -6.53 21.98
CA ASP A 170 7.34 -7.84 21.35
C ASP A 170 6.92 -7.73 19.87
N GLU A 171 7.30 -8.71 19.04
CA GLU A 171 6.94 -8.74 17.60
C GLU A 171 5.44 -8.56 17.35
N LEU A 172 4.61 -9.21 18.18
CA LEU A 172 3.15 -9.08 18.12
C LEU A 172 2.68 -7.65 18.44
N ASN A 173 3.33 -6.99 19.40
CA ASN A 173 3.04 -5.60 19.75
C ASN A 173 3.48 -4.64 18.64
N ILE A 174 4.56 -4.93 17.91
CA ILE A 174 5.00 -4.09 16.79
C ILE A 174 4.01 -4.16 15.61
N GLU A 175 3.47 -5.34 15.29
CA GLU A 175 2.41 -5.47 14.29
C GLU A 175 1.09 -4.79 14.74
N ILE A 176 0.75 -4.84 16.03
CA ILE A 176 -0.38 -4.08 16.59
C ILE A 176 -0.15 -2.57 16.44
N VAL A 177 1.05 -2.09 16.77
CA VAL A 177 1.45 -0.67 16.59
C VAL A 177 1.35 -0.27 15.13
N ARG A 178 1.90 -1.07 14.21
CA ARG A 178 1.83 -0.85 12.76
C ARG A 178 0.38 -0.72 12.29
N ASN A 179 -0.49 -1.67 12.67
CA ASN A 179 -1.90 -1.65 12.29
C ASN A 179 -2.65 -0.44 12.88
N THR A 180 -2.34 -0.06 14.12
CA THR A 180 -2.95 1.11 14.77
C THR A 180 -2.50 2.42 14.10
N LEU A 181 -1.22 2.55 13.75
CA LEU A 181 -0.71 3.70 13.01
C LEU A 181 -1.38 3.82 11.64
N TYR A 182 -1.52 2.70 10.94
CA TYR A 182 -2.20 2.67 9.66
C TYR A 182 -3.68 3.02 9.76
N LYS A 183 -4.38 2.56 10.79
CA LYS A 183 -5.76 2.96 11.07
C LYS A 183 -5.85 4.49 11.18
N ASN A 184 -5.05 5.08 12.06
CA ASN A 184 -5.07 6.53 12.31
C ASN A 184 -4.69 7.33 11.05
N TYR A 185 -3.71 6.85 10.29
CA TYR A 185 -3.32 7.43 9.00
C TYR A 185 -4.46 7.37 7.98
N LEU A 186 -5.12 6.22 7.84
CA LEU A 186 -6.21 6.04 6.88
C LEU A 186 -7.43 6.90 7.22
N GLU A 187 -7.78 7.00 8.49
CA GLU A 187 -8.87 7.87 8.96
C GLU A 187 -8.55 9.35 8.74
N ASP A 188 -7.33 9.79 9.06
CA ASP A 188 -6.89 11.15 8.81
C ASP A 188 -6.85 11.47 7.31
N PHE A 189 -6.36 10.55 6.49
CA PHE A 189 -6.32 10.74 5.05
C PHE A 189 -7.73 10.78 4.45
N TYR A 190 -8.63 9.90 4.87
CA TYR A 190 -10.04 9.94 4.45
C TYR A 190 -10.72 11.25 4.88
N ASN A 191 -10.45 11.73 6.10
CA ASN A 191 -10.96 13.01 6.58
C ASN A 191 -10.39 14.20 5.79
N PHE A 192 -9.11 14.18 5.45
CA PHE A 192 -8.47 15.19 4.60
C PHE A 192 -9.14 15.27 3.22
N ILE A 193 -9.38 14.12 2.58
CA ILE A 193 -10.03 14.06 1.26
C ILE A 193 -11.47 14.62 1.29
N ASN A 194 -12.23 14.32 2.35
CA ASN A 194 -13.64 14.71 2.46
C ASN A 194 -13.89 16.11 3.04
N THR A 195 -12.96 16.63 3.84
CA THR A 195 -13.14 17.89 4.57
C THR A 195 -12.46 19.07 3.90
N ASN A 196 -11.36 18.85 3.18
CA ASN A 196 -10.59 19.93 2.56
C ASN A 196 -11.41 20.66 1.48
N SER A 197 -11.50 21.99 1.57
CA SER A 197 -12.26 22.84 0.64
C SER A 197 -11.81 22.71 -0.81
N ASP A 198 -10.53 22.41 -1.04
CA ASP A 198 -9.97 22.29 -2.39
C ASP A 198 -10.34 20.95 -3.06
N LEU A 199 -10.64 19.93 -2.26
CA LEU A 199 -10.92 18.57 -2.72
C LEU A 199 -12.40 18.22 -2.66
N LYS A 200 -13.15 18.86 -1.76
CA LYS A 200 -14.57 18.60 -1.55
C LYS A 200 -15.39 18.93 -2.79
N GLY A 201 -16.23 17.99 -3.22
CA GLY A 201 -17.06 18.09 -4.42
C GLY A 201 -16.28 17.99 -5.73
N THR A 202 -15.00 17.61 -5.69
CA THR A 202 -14.19 17.36 -6.88
C THR A 202 -14.19 15.87 -7.24
N PRO A 203 -13.89 15.51 -8.50
CA PRO A 203 -13.72 14.12 -8.92
C PRO A 203 -12.66 13.37 -8.10
N THR A 204 -11.70 14.10 -7.50
CA THR A 204 -10.69 13.54 -6.59
C THR A 204 -11.34 12.91 -5.37
N GLN A 205 -12.31 13.61 -4.74
CA GLN A 205 -12.93 13.13 -3.51
C GLN A 205 -13.63 11.80 -3.73
N GLU A 206 -14.50 11.72 -4.73
CA GLU A 206 -15.27 10.50 -5.01
C GLU A 206 -14.37 9.30 -5.28
N THR A 207 -13.35 9.50 -6.12
CA THR A 207 -12.45 8.40 -6.52
C THR A 207 -11.51 7.97 -5.41
N MET A 208 -10.93 8.93 -4.67
CA MET A 208 -10.05 8.59 -3.56
C MET A 208 -10.82 8.02 -2.38
N ALA A 209 -12.04 8.51 -2.09
CA ALA A 209 -12.89 7.94 -1.05
C ALA A 209 -13.18 6.47 -1.34
N GLU A 210 -13.60 6.12 -2.56
CA GLU A 210 -13.86 4.72 -2.94
C GLU A 210 -12.62 3.83 -2.79
N ILE A 211 -11.43 4.33 -3.18
CA ILE A 211 -10.17 3.59 -3.04
C ILE A 211 -9.79 3.41 -1.57
N LEU A 212 -9.94 4.45 -0.75
CA LEU A 212 -9.61 4.39 0.68
C LEU A 212 -10.60 3.49 1.45
N GLU A 213 -11.88 3.52 1.11
CA GLU A 213 -12.89 2.60 1.65
C GLU A 213 -12.50 1.15 1.37
N TYR A 214 -12.07 0.87 0.14
CA TYR A 214 -11.60 -0.45 -0.26
C TYR A 214 -10.33 -0.88 0.52
N GLU A 215 -9.36 0.02 0.69
CA GLU A 215 -8.14 -0.26 1.45
C GLU A 215 -8.43 -0.49 2.94
N ALA A 216 -9.38 0.26 3.52
CA ALA A 216 -9.85 0.07 4.89
C ALA A 216 -10.51 -1.32 5.07
N ASP A 217 -11.40 -1.70 4.17
CA ASP A 217 -12.09 -3.00 4.20
C ASP A 217 -11.08 -4.16 4.03
N ARG A 218 -10.17 -4.05 3.05
CA ARG A 218 -9.10 -5.04 2.82
C ARG A 218 -8.25 -5.25 4.08
N ARG A 219 -7.87 -4.17 4.77
CA ARG A 219 -7.11 -4.25 6.02
C ARG A 219 -7.92 -4.91 7.13
N ALA A 220 -9.19 -4.53 7.30
CA ALA A 220 -10.04 -5.16 8.31
C ALA A 220 -10.15 -6.68 8.09
N ILE A 221 -10.30 -7.12 6.84
CA ILE A 221 -10.34 -8.55 6.46
C ILE A 221 -9.00 -9.22 6.77
N ASN A 222 -7.88 -8.66 6.30
CA ASN A 222 -6.55 -9.23 6.50
C ASN A 222 -6.16 -9.33 7.98
N ILE A 223 -6.45 -8.30 8.78
CA ILE A 223 -6.23 -8.32 10.23
C ILE A 223 -7.06 -9.44 10.88
N THR A 224 -8.31 -9.62 10.44
CA THR A 224 -9.18 -10.69 10.97
C THR A 224 -8.60 -12.07 10.66
N LEU A 225 -8.24 -12.33 9.40
CA LEU A 225 -7.68 -13.60 8.95
C LEU A 225 -6.35 -13.93 9.65
N ASN A 226 -5.44 -12.94 9.73
CA ASN A 226 -4.12 -13.12 10.34
C ASN A 226 -4.15 -13.19 11.87
N SER A 227 -5.23 -12.73 12.49
CA SER A 227 -5.40 -12.84 13.95
C SER A 227 -5.84 -14.23 14.41
N PHE A 228 -6.25 -15.13 13.51
CA PHE A 228 -6.59 -16.50 13.88
C PHE A 228 -5.36 -17.26 14.36
N GLY A 229 -5.47 -17.89 15.53
CA GLY A 229 -4.35 -18.57 16.18
C GLY A 229 -3.39 -17.66 16.94
N THR A 230 -3.72 -16.37 17.09
CA THR A 230 -2.99 -15.42 17.95
C THR A 230 -3.73 -15.17 19.26
N GLU A 231 -3.05 -14.58 20.26
CA GLU A 231 -3.65 -14.23 21.57
C GLU A 231 -4.51 -12.94 21.53
N LEU A 232 -4.76 -12.38 20.34
CA LEU A 232 -5.48 -11.12 20.19
C LEU A 232 -6.97 -11.28 20.54
N SER A 233 -7.45 -10.50 21.51
CA SER A 233 -8.86 -10.53 21.89
C SER A 233 -9.76 -9.89 20.83
N LYS A 234 -11.05 -10.30 20.81
CA LYS A 234 -12.07 -9.71 19.91
C LYS A 234 -12.22 -8.19 20.08
N GLN A 235 -12.01 -7.69 21.30
CA GLN A 235 -12.10 -6.25 21.59
C GLN A 235 -10.90 -5.47 21.05
N GLU A 236 -9.70 -6.04 21.16
CA GLU A 236 -8.48 -5.43 20.60
C GLU A 236 -8.53 -5.44 19.08
N ARG A 237 -8.97 -6.55 18.47
CA ARG A 237 -9.17 -6.64 17.02
C ARG A 237 -10.08 -5.54 16.49
N LYS A 238 -11.20 -5.27 17.17
CA LYS A 238 -12.12 -4.19 16.80
C LYS A 238 -11.45 -2.80 16.83
N LYS A 239 -10.52 -2.56 17.75
CA LYS A 239 -9.81 -1.27 17.84
C LYS A 239 -8.88 -1.03 16.64
N LEU A 240 -8.40 -2.10 15.99
CA LEU A 240 -7.49 -2.03 14.84
C LEU A 240 -8.20 -1.71 13.52
N TYR A 241 -9.53 -1.83 13.45
CA TYR A 241 -10.27 -1.54 12.23
C TYR A 241 -10.46 -0.04 12.03
N PRO A 242 -10.22 0.48 10.81
CA PRO A 242 -10.64 1.83 10.45
C PRO A 242 -12.15 2.01 10.60
N GLU A 243 -12.58 3.17 11.08
CA GLU A 243 -13.99 3.49 11.31
C GLU A 243 -14.70 4.06 10.06
N PHE A 244 -14.30 3.58 8.88
CA PHE A 244 -14.89 3.91 7.59
C PHE A 244 -14.69 2.75 6.60
N GLY A 245 -15.37 2.78 5.45
CA GLY A 245 -15.39 1.67 4.48
C GLY A 245 -16.79 1.13 4.25
N LYS A 246 -16.93 0.20 3.30
CA LYS A 246 -18.24 -0.40 2.99
C LYS A 246 -18.65 -1.44 4.03
N LEU A 247 -17.70 -1.97 4.79
CA LEU A 247 -17.96 -2.90 5.89
C LEU A 247 -18.29 -2.18 7.21
N TYR A 248 -17.99 -0.90 7.35
CA TYR A 248 -18.34 -0.14 8.55
C TYR A 248 -19.80 0.35 8.48
N PRO A 249 -20.62 0.23 9.56
CA PRO A 249 -20.29 -0.31 10.87
C PRO A 249 -20.61 -1.81 11.05
N GLU A 250 -21.60 -2.36 10.35
CA GLU A 250 -22.15 -3.70 10.65
C GLU A 250 -21.19 -4.84 10.29
N GLY A 251 -20.59 -4.80 9.10
CA GLY A 251 -19.61 -5.81 8.65
C GLY A 251 -18.37 -5.84 9.54
N SER A 252 -17.87 -4.67 9.97
CA SER A 252 -16.74 -4.57 10.90
C SER A 252 -17.05 -5.19 12.27
N LEU A 253 -18.29 -5.06 12.74
CA LEU A 253 -18.74 -5.69 13.99
C LEU A 253 -18.83 -7.21 13.83
N MET A 254 -19.34 -7.70 12.68
CA MET A 254 -19.36 -9.13 12.38
C MET A 254 -17.94 -9.71 12.28
N LEU A 255 -17.01 -9.01 11.60
CA LEU A 255 -15.60 -9.39 11.52
C LEU A 255 -14.94 -9.48 12.90
N SER A 256 -15.24 -8.55 13.81
CA SER A 256 -14.69 -8.61 15.18
C SER A 256 -15.16 -9.83 15.98
N ARG A 257 -16.29 -10.44 15.59
CA ARG A 257 -16.87 -11.61 16.25
C ARG A 257 -16.51 -12.93 15.59
N ALA A 258 -16.02 -12.90 14.36
CA ALA A 258 -15.65 -14.09 13.59
C ALA A 258 -14.50 -14.85 14.25
N ASP A 259 -14.66 -16.17 14.35
CA ASP A 259 -13.69 -17.10 14.95
C ASP A 259 -13.02 -17.99 13.89
N ASP A 260 -13.55 -18.02 12.68
CA ASP A 260 -13.10 -18.83 11.56
C ASP A 260 -13.28 -18.09 10.22
N VAL A 261 -12.74 -18.69 9.16
CA VAL A 261 -12.79 -18.15 7.79
C VAL A 261 -14.23 -18.11 7.26
N GLU A 262 -15.09 -19.04 7.67
CA GLU A 262 -16.51 -19.05 7.30
C GLU A 262 -17.26 -17.85 7.89
N GLY A 263 -16.99 -17.49 9.15
CA GLY A 263 -17.52 -16.30 9.80
C GLY A 263 -17.06 -15.00 9.14
N VAL A 264 -15.82 -14.97 8.62
CA VAL A 264 -15.31 -13.84 7.82
C VAL A 264 -16.05 -13.75 6.48
N ALA A 265 -16.23 -14.88 5.79
CA ALA A 265 -16.97 -14.94 4.52
C ALA A 265 -18.43 -14.45 4.70
N LEU A 266 -19.07 -14.83 5.80
CA LEU A 266 -20.41 -14.36 6.14
C LEU A 266 -20.43 -12.84 6.42
N ALA A 267 -19.45 -12.33 7.17
CA ALA A 267 -19.36 -10.90 7.51
C ALA A 267 -19.19 -10.00 6.28
N VAL A 268 -18.48 -10.48 5.25
CA VAL A 268 -18.26 -9.72 4.00
C VAL A 268 -19.34 -9.96 2.95
N SER A 269 -20.24 -10.94 3.16
CA SER A 269 -21.27 -11.33 2.18
C SER A 269 -22.28 -10.23 1.84
N GLY A 270 -22.40 -9.20 2.69
CA GLY A 270 -23.24 -8.03 2.45
C GLY A 270 -22.73 -7.14 1.31
N VAL A 271 -21.44 -7.24 0.94
CA VAL A 271 -20.83 -6.48 -0.16
C VAL A 271 -20.59 -7.42 -1.35
N GLY A 272 -21.25 -7.15 -2.48
CA GLY A 272 -21.23 -8.03 -3.65
C GLY A 272 -19.82 -8.32 -4.20
N ASP A 273 -18.93 -7.32 -4.19
CA ASP A 273 -17.53 -7.48 -4.62
C ASP A 273 -16.79 -8.50 -3.75
N TYR A 274 -16.81 -8.34 -2.41
CA TYR A 274 -16.09 -9.23 -1.49
C TYR A 274 -16.68 -10.64 -1.46
N LYS A 275 -18.01 -10.75 -1.55
CA LYS A 275 -18.68 -12.05 -1.67
C LYS A 275 -18.13 -12.84 -2.86
N THR A 276 -18.02 -12.19 -4.02
CA THR A 276 -17.51 -12.83 -5.24
C THR A 276 -16.07 -13.32 -5.05
N PHE A 277 -15.25 -12.60 -4.29
CA PHE A 277 -13.86 -13.03 -4.02
C PHE A 277 -13.81 -14.29 -3.15
N PHE A 278 -14.58 -14.33 -2.07
CA PHE A 278 -14.63 -15.49 -1.18
C PHE A 278 -15.28 -16.71 -1.86
N ASP A 279 -16.30 -16.50 -2.70
CA ASP A 279 -16.90 -17.54 -3.53
C ASP A 279 -15.88 -18.11 -4.54
N ALA A 280 -15.08 -17.26 -5.19
CA ALA A 280 -14.08 -17.68 -6.18
C ALA A 280 -12.93 -18.51 -5.60
N VAL A 281 -12.55 -18.25 -4.34
CA VAL A 281 -11.53 -19.01 -3.60
C VAL A 281 -12.13 -20.29 -2.97
N GLY A 282 -13.44 -20.49 -3.05
CA GLY A 282 -14.13 -21.65 -2.47
C GLY A 282 -14.27 -21.60 -0.95
N LEU A 283 -14.19 -20.42 -0.35
CA LEU A 283 -14.25 -20.21 1.10
C LEU A 283 -15.69 -20.08 1.65
N SER A 284 -16.69 -19.98 0.76
CA SER A 284 -18.10 -19.77 1.14
C SER A 284 -18.96 -21.04 1.14
N GLN A 285 -18.49 -22.12 0.51
CA GLN A 285 -19.12 -23.44 0.59
C GLN A 285 -18.25 -24.32 1.48
N GLY A 286 -18.80 -24.81 2.60
CA GLY A 286 -18.15 -25.70 3.57
C GLY A 286 -17.70 -27.05 2.98
N GLY A 287 -16.72 -27.01 2.08
CA GLY A 287 -16.07 -28.13 1.45
C GLY A 287 -14.69 -28.34 2.04
N SER A 288 -14.60 -29.33 2.95
CA SER A 288 -13.40 -30.11 3.27
C SER A 288 -12.05 -29.43 3.01
N VAL A 289 -11.41 -28.98 4.10
CA VAL A 289 -9.95 -28.86 4.17
C VAL A 289 -9.35 -30.25 3.93
N GLY A 290 -9.02 -30.55 2.68
CA GLY A 290 -8.39 -31.79 2.27
C GLY A 290 -9.10 -32.50 1.11
N MET A 291 -8.38 -32.59 -0.01
CA MET A 291 -8.56 -33.64 -1.02
C MET A 291 -9.89 -33.70 -1.78
N SER A 292 -10.11 -32.80 -2.76
CA SER A 292 -10.83 -33.19 -4.00
C SER A 292 -10.51 -32.25 -5.15
N GLY A 293 -9.79 -32.76 -6.15
CA GLY A 293 -9.40 -32.06 -7.38
C GLY A 293 -10.58 -31.77 -8.32
N GLY A 294 -11.25 -30.64 -8.08
CA GLY A 294 -12.13 -29.98 -9.04
C GLY A 294 -11.70 -28.52 -9.18
N GLY A 295 -10.75 -28.27 -10.09
CA GLY A 295 -10.05 -27.00 -10.21
C GLY A 295 -10.95 -25.82 -10.59
N SER A 296 -10.96 -24.78 -9.75
CA SER A 296 -11.02 -23.41 -10.26
C SER A 296 -9.81 -23.25 -11.19
N SER A 297 -10.08 -22.98 -12.47
CA SER A 297 -9.12 -23.01 -13.58
C SER A 297 -7.99 -21.97 -13.52
N ASP A 298 -7.72 -21.35 -12.36
CA ASP A 298 -6.77 -20.25 -12.25
C ASP A 298 -5.97 -20.19 -10.93
N GLY A 299 -6.24 -21.03 -9.91
CA GLY A 299 -5.40 -21.11 -8.69
C GLY A 299 -5.15 -19.79 -7.93
N LYS A 300 -5.97 -18.75 -8.16
CA LYS A 300 -5.77 -17.40 -7.61
C LYS A 300 -6.04 -17.36 -6.11
N SER A 301 -5.12 -16.78 -5.36
CA SER A 301 -5.30 -16.55 -3.92
C SER A 301 -6.28 -15.41 -3.64
N LEU A 302 -6.82 -15.35 -2.42
CA LEU A 302 -7.66 -14.22 -1.99
C LEU A 302 -6.91 -12.88 -2.10
N GLU A 303 -5.60 -12.88 -1.79
CA GLU A 303 -4.76 -11.70 -1.98
C GLU A 303 -4.66 -11.28 -3.44
N ASP A 304 -4.51 -12.22 -4.38
CA ASP A 304 -4.46 -11.91 -5.81
C ASP A 304 -5.76 -11.25 -6.30
N LEU A 305 -6.92 -11.69 -5.78
CA LEU A 305 -8.21 -11.07 -6.09
C LEU A 305 -8.32 -9.66 -5.52
N PHE A 306 -7.83 -9.44 -4.28
CA PHE A 306 -7.78 -8.10 -3.71
C PHE A 306 -6.86 -7.18 -4.52
N TYR A 307 -5.69 -7.66 -4.92
CA TYR A 307 -4.79 -6.90 -5.78
C TYR A 307 -5.42 -6.61 -7.15
N GLN A 308 -6.12 -7.57 -7.76
CA GLN A 308 -6.76 -7.36 -9.06
C GLN A 308 -7.82 -6.25 -9.00
N LYS A 309 -8.66 -6.24 -7.96
CA LYS A 309 -9.67 -5.19 -7.77
C LYS A 309 -9.04 -3.83 -7.45
N GLU A 310 -7.99 -3.77 -6.64
CA GLU A 310 -7.24 -2.54 -6.37
C GLU A 310 -6.75 -1.90 -7.69
N MET A 311 -6.25 -2.73 -8.60
CA MET A 311 -5.75 -2.27 -9.91
C MET A 311 -6.86 -1.87 -10.87
N GLU A 312 -8.03 -2.52 -10.79
CA GLU A 312 -9.22 -2.10 -11.52
C GLU A 312 -9.66 -0.69 -11.10
N LEU A 313 -9.75 -0.44 -9.79
CA LEU A 313 -10.07 0.88 -9.24
C LEU A 313 -9.03 1.93 -9.69
N CYS A 314 -7.73 1.60 -9.60
CA CYS A 314 -6.66 2.47 -10.07
C CYS A 314 -6.75 2.80 -11.58
N LYS A 315 -7.16 1.83 -12.41
CA LYS A 315 -7.34 2.07 -13.86
C LYS A 315 -8.51 3.00 -14.15
N VAL A 316 -9.61 2.87 -13.42
CA VAL A 316 -10.79 3.74 -13.57
C VAL A 316 -10.43 5.20 -13.27
N VAL A 317 -9.51 5.47 -12.33
CA VAL A 317 -9.06 6.85 -12.04
C VAL A 317 -8.58 7.60 -13.29
N PHE A 318 -7.86 6.93 -14.20
CA PHE A 318 -7.32 7.57 -15.41
C PHE A 318 -8.39 7.98 -16.43
N THR A 319 -9.61 7.45 -16.30
CA THR A 319 -10.77 7.85 -17.13
C THR A 319 -11.36 9.19 -16.72
N ARG A 320 -11.13 9.61 -15.47
CA ARG A 320 -11.52 10.93 -14.97
C ARG A 320 -10.43 11.94 -15.30
N GLN A 321 -10.79 13.23 -15.37
CA GLN A 321 -9.87 14.34 -15.64
C GLN A 321 -9.97 15.38 -14.53
N PHE A 322 -8.92 16.20 -14.35
CA PHE A 322 -8.86 17.23 -13.30
C PHE A 322 -8.91 16.64 -11.88
N THR A 323 -8.15 15.57 -11.66
CA THR A 323 -8.11 14.86 -10.38
C THR A 323 -6.68 14.62 -9.92
N THR A 324 -6.40 14.86 -8.64
CA THR A 324 -5.07 14.56 -8.06
C THR A 324 -4.90 13.08 -7.75
N ALA A 325 -6.01 12.32 -7.75
CA ALA A 325 -6.04 10.87 -7.55
C ALA A 325 -5.20 10.10 -8.57
N ILE A 326 -4.93 10.68 -9.75
CA ILE A 326 -4.06 10.07 -10.77
C ILE A 326 -2.67 9.76 -10.24
N VAL A 327 -2.17 10.53 -9.26
CA VAL A 327 -0.84 10.31 -8.67
C VAL A 327 -0.87 9.03 -7.84
N TYR A 328 -1.88 8.86 -6.99
CA TYR A 328 -2.09 7.64 -6.21
C TYR A 328 -2.18 6.42 -7.12
N ALA A 329 -3.06 6.49 -8.14
CA ALA A 329 -3.26 5.39 -9.06
C ALA A 329 -1.99 5.06 -9.87
N TRP A 330 -1.22 6.08 -10.27
CA TRP A 330 0.06 5.87 -10.95
C TRP A 330 1.09 5.19 -10.05
N VAL A 331 1.27 5.64 -8.80
CA VAL A 331 2.18 5.01 -7.84
C VAL A 331 1.81 3.54 -7.65
N LYS A 332 0.54 3.24 -7.35
CA LYS A 332 0.09 1.85 -7.13
C LYS A 332 0.26 0.94 -8.34
N LEU A 333 -0.05 1.43 -9.55
CA LEU A 333 0.19 0.67 -10.78
C LEU A 333 1.69 0.45 -11.05
N ARG A 334 2.55 1.41 -10.71
CA ARG A 334 4.00 1.26 -10.86
C ARG A 334 4.56 0.24 -9.88
N GLU A 335 4.16 0.30 -8.61
CA GLU A 335 4.53 -0.71 -7.61
C GLU A 335 4.15 -2.12 -8.06
N GLN A 336 2.93 -2.27 -8.59
CA GLN A 336 2.50 -3.56 -9.13
C GLN A 336 3.41 -4.02 -10.28
N SER A 337 3.77 -3.13 -11.20
CA SER A 337 4.64 -3.50 -12.32
C SER A 337 6.01 -3.99 -11.85
N VAL A 338 6.57 -3.39 -10.80
CA VAL A 338 7.84 -3.84 -10.20
C VAL A 338 7.67 -5.21 -9.55
N SER A 339 6.67 -5.40 -8.69
CA SER A 339 6.40 -6.67 -8.01
C SER A 339 6.10 -7.82 -8.97
N HIS A 340 5.37 -7.56 -10.06
CA HIS A 340 5.05 -8.57 -11.08
C HIS A 340 6.27 -8.97 -11.92
N ASN A 341 7.19 -8.03 -12.16
CA ASN A 341 8.45 -8.32 -12.86
C ASN A 341 9.39 -9.17 -11.98
N ILE A 342 9.40 -8.96 -10.65
CA ILE A 342 10.18 -9.78 -9.71
C ILE A 342 9.71 -11.24 -9.75
N LYS A 343 8.39 -11.47 -9.56
CA LYS A 343 7.78 -12.82 -9.53
C LYS A 343 7.95 -13.63 -10.82
N LYS A 344 8.24 -12.98 -11.94
CA LYS A 344 8.48 -13.64 -13.24
C LYS A 344 9.95 -13.85 -13.57
N SER A 345 10.85 -13.18 -12.83
CA SER A 345 12.29 -13.30 -12.98
C SER A 345 12.93 -14.34 -12.06
N GLU A 346 12.15 -14.81 -11.07
CA GLU A 346 12.40 -16.03 -10.28
C GLU A 346 11.77 -17.23 -10.99
#